data_AF-A0A3N5KPA6-F1
#
_entry.id   AF-A0A3N5KPA6-F1
#
_cell.length_a   1.000
_cell.length_b   1.000
_cell.length_c   1.000
_cell.angle_alpha   90.00
_cell.angle_beta   90.00
_cell.angle_gamma   90.00
#
_symmetry.space_group_name_H-M   'P 1'
#
loop_
_entity.id
_entity.type
_entity.pdbx_description
1 polymer ?
#
loop_
_entity_poly.entity_id
_entity_poly.type
_entity_poly.pdbx_seq_one_letter_code
_entity_poly.pdbx_strand_id
1 'polypeptide(L)'
;MLTDTVKYIPVIGETYTLFGDSVSTDNYYRTLQDIVLLLMNDNPDIMYHIKNLRLHSKASFIRKMFSKKHYELPPDYEFIRHEIEELKTFTAPIKGHFKTLPYSKYFNNTISTLEYQYHLYMLEIELTNILNKEDFLKSEHKIALLPHCMRENIELCKAKSNGTDYLCKHCKKSCYISQISVMLMKKNITPYIWLEAELNKLISDKHTGILGIACIPELTMGLRRCDKKGITAVGISLNANRCRRWMGDFYPTSVDLEQLEKLIS
;
A
#
# COMPACT_ATOMS: atom_id res chain seq x y z
N MET A 1 -7.75 -14.92 -20.05
CA MET A 1 -7.35 -16.26 -19.57
C MET A 1 -5.90 -16.20 -19.06
N LEU A 2 -5.74 -15.82 -17.79
CA LEU A 2 -4.52 -16.09 -17.02
C LEU A 2 -4.85 -17.31 -16.15
N THR A 3 -4.98 -18.47 -16.77
CA THR A 3 -5.18 -19.74 -16.06
C THR A 3 -3.82 -20.43 -15.94
N ASP A 4 -3.02 -19.88 -15.04
CA ASP A 4 -1.97 -20.56 -14.29
C ASP A 4 -1.92 -19.77 -12.98
N THR A 5 -2.40 -20.36 -11.89
CA THR A 5 -2.43 -19.73 -10.58
C THR A 5 -1.04 -19.19 -10.27
N VAL A 6 -0.91 -17.86 -10.19
CA VAL A 6 0.37 -17.24 -9.83
C VAL A 6 0.69 -17.68 -8.41
N LYS A 7 1.56 -18.68 -8.29
CA LYS A 7 1.97 -19.21 -7.00
C LYS A 7 2.91 -18.19 -6.37
N TYR A 8 2.37 -17.35 -5.49
CA TYR A 8 3.20 -16.51 -4.65
C TYR A 8 4.09 -17.39 -3.78
N ILE A 9 5.31 -16.92 -3.51
CA ILE A 9 6.10 -17.43 -2.40
C ILE A 9 5.75 -16.54 -1.21
N PRO A 10 5.09 -17.06 -0.16
CA PRO A 10 4.80 -16.29 1.03
C PRO A 10 6.08 -15.74 1.63
N VAL A 11 6.05 -14.46 1.99
CA VAL A 11 7.20 -13.75 2.53
C VAL A 11 6.82 -13.02 3.81
N ILE A 12 7.73 -12.99 4.77
CA ILE A 12 7.57 -12.28 6.04
C ILE A 12 8.21 -10.89 5.91
N GLY A 13 7.48 -9.82 6.23
CA GLY A 13 8.04 -8.47 6.30
C GLY A 13 8.53 -8.11 7.70
N GLU A 14 9.21 -6.97 7.81
CA GLU A 14 9.72 -6.49 9.10
C GLU A 14 8.61 -6.11 10.08
N THR A 15 7.51 -5.54 9.58
CA THR A 15 6.39 -5.13 10.43
C THR A 15 5.06 -5.77 10.03
N TYR A 16 4.89 -6.17 8.77
CA TYR A 16 3.68 -6.82 8.33
C TYR A 16 3.94 -7.85 7.22
N THR A 17 3.04 -8.82 7.13
CA THR A 17 2.89 -9.73 6.00
C THR A 17 1.40 -9.96 5.74
N LEU A 18 0.94 -9.68 4.53
CA LEU A 18 -0.46 -9.88 4.15
C LEU A 18 -0.82 -11.36 3.99
N PHE A 19 0.17 -12.26 4.03
CA PHE A 19 -0.05 -13.71 4.01
C PHE A 19 -0.53 -14.25 5.36
N GLY A 20 -0.20 -13.59 6.47
CA GLY A 20 -0.42 -14.13 7.82
C GLY A 20 0.23 -15.52 7.94
N ASP A 21 -0.56 -16.52 8.38
CA ASP A 21 -0.16 -17.93 8.45
C ASP A 21 -0.55 -18.75 7.19
N SER A 22 -1.00 -18.08 6.12
CA SER A 22 -1.48 -18.69 4.88
C SER A 22 -0.45 -18.61 3.74
N VAL A 23 -0.75 -19.30 2.64
CA VAL A 23 -0.01 -19.19 1.37
C VAL A 23 -0.60 -18.14 0.43
N SER A 24 -1.74 -17.56 0.79
CA SER A 24 -2.48 -16.55 0.01
C SER A 24 -2.81 -15.32 0.86
N THR A 25 -2.92 -14.17 0.20
CA THR A 25 -3.38 -12.89 0.75
C THR A 25 -4.91 -12.75 0.81
N ASP A 26 -5.66 -13.75 0.31
CA ASP A 26 -7.13 -13.70 0.22
C ASP A 26 -7.82 -13.44 1.56
N ASN A 27 -7.35 -14.08 2.63
CA ASN A 27 -7.96 -13.90 3.95
C ASN A 27 -7.80 -12.45 4.43
N TYR A 28 -6.64 -11.83 4.19
CA TYR A 28 -6.41 -10.44 4.54
C TYR A 28 -7.40 -9.52 3.82
N TYR A 29 -7.50 -9.66 2.49
CA TYR A 29 -8.37 -8.81 1.69
C TYR A 29 -9.86 -9.08 1.94
N ARG A 30 -10.25 -10.31 2.27
CA ARG A 30 -11.64 -10.63 2.66
C ARG A 30 -12.01 -9.92 3.96
N THR A 31 -11.22 -10.09 5.03
CA THR A 31 -11.47 -9.41 6.32
C THR A 31 -11.46 -7.89 6.13
N LEU A 32 -10.55 -7.36 5.31
CA LEU A 32 -10.51 -5.92 5.02
C LEU A 32 -11.79 -5.44 4.29
N GLN A 33 -12.30 -6.21 3.33
CA GLN A 33 -13.55 -5.90 2.62
C GLN A 33 -14.75 -5.97 3.55
N ASP A 34 -14.81 -6.95 4.44
CA ASP A 34 -15.89 -7.08 5.43
C ASP A 34 -15.94 -5.84 6.35
N ILE A 35 -14.78 -5.36 6.81
CA ILE A 35 -14.71 -4.11 7.60
C ILE A 35 -15.18 -2.91 6.78
N VAL A 36 -14.74 -2.79 5.53
CA VAL A 36 -15.16 -1.67 4.67
C VAL A 36 -16.67 -1.68 4.43
N LEU A 37 -17.29 -2.85 4.25
CA LEU A 37 -18.74 -2.98 4.15
C LEU A 37 -19.46 -2.55 5.43
N LEU A 38 -18.93 -2.94 6.60
CA LEU A 38 -19.45 -2.50 7.90
C LEU A 38 -19.39 -0.97 8.04
N LEU A 39 -18.27 -0.35 7.66
CA LEU A 39 -18.12 1.11 7.66
C LEU A 39 -19.14 1.79 6.75
N MET A 40 -19.30 1.31 5.52
CA MET A 40 -20.23 1.88 4.55
C MET A 40 -21.70 1.70 4.96
N ASN A 41 -22.02 0.62 5.68
CA ASN A 41 -23.37 0.39 6.23
C ASN A 41 -23.67 1.32 7.41
N ASP A 42 -22.69 1.61 8.27
CA ASP A 42 -22.83 2.56 9.37
C ASP A 42 -23.01 4.00 8.85
N ASN A 43 -22.15 4.41 7.93
CA ASN A 43 -22.27 5.69 7.25
C ASN A 43 -21.84 5.58 5.78
N PRO A 44 -22.73 5.83 4.80
CA PRO A 44 -22.40 5.70 3.38
C PRO A 44 -21.47 6.81 2.87
N ASP A 45 -21.24 7.89 3.63
CA ASP A 45 -20.26 8.93 3.26
C ASP A 45 -18.82 8.43 3.45
N ILE A 46 -18.22 7.93 2.36
CA ILE A 46 -16.83 7.48 2.32
C ILE A 46 -15.86 8.58 2.79
N MET A 47 -16.15 9.85 2.49
CA MET A 47 -15.28 10.96 2.87
C MET A 47 -15.29 11.24 4.37
N TYR A 48 -16.42 10.97 5.05
CA TYR A 48 -16.50 11.00 6.51
C TYR A 48 -15.51 10.00 7.11
N HIS A 49 -15.54 8.74 6.66
CA HIS A 49 -14.63 7.70 7.14
C HIS A 49 -13.17 8.01 6.86
N ILE A 50 -12.83 8.44 5.64
CA ILE A 50 -11.44 8.82 5.30
C ILE A 50 -10.94 9.94 6.23
N LYS A 51 -11.76 10.98 6.50
CA LYS A 51 -11.36 12.09 7.38
C LYS A 51 -11.12 11.62 8.81
N ASN A 52 -11.98 10.75 9.33
CA ASN A 52 -11.85 10.22 10.69
C ASN A 52 -10.65 9.27 10.83
N LEU A 53 -10.45 8.32 9.91
CA LEU A 53 -9.26 7.47 9.87
C LEU A 53 -7.97 8.29 9.84
N ARG A 54 -7.94 9.38 9.08
CA ARG A 54 -6.82 10.33 9.03
C ARG A 54 -6.61 11.09 10.33
N LEU A 55 -7.67 11.42 11.06
CA LEU A 55 -7.59 12.06 12.36
C LEU A 55 -6.98 11.11 13.40
N HIS A 56 -7.49 9.89 13.47
CA HIS A 56 -7.11 8.91 14.49
C HIS A 56 -5.76 8.22 14.24
N SER A 57 -5.26 8.26 13.00
CA SER A 57 -3.92 7.78 12.68
C SER A 57 -2.80 8.79 12.96
N LYS A 58 -3.08 10.00 13.51
CA LYS A 58 -2.04 10.98 13.88
C LYS A 58 -1.41 10.67 15.24
N ALA A 59 -0.08 10.61 15.28
CA ALA A 59 0.69 10.33 16.50
C ALA A 59 0.48 11.34 17.66
N SER A 60 0.14 12.61 17.38
CA SER A 60 -0.09 13.62 18.42
C SER A 60 -1.43 13.49 19.15
N PHE A 61 -2.47 13.03 18.45
CA PHE A 61 -3.75 12.66 19.07
C PHE A 61 -3.55 11.50 20.05
N ILE A 62 -2.67 10.57 19.66
CA ILE A 62 -2.32 9.36 20.40
C ILE A 62 -1.48 9.70 21.64
N ARG A 63 -0.44 10.54 21.56
CA ARG A 63 0.34 10.91 22.78
C ARG A 63 -0.50 11.55 23.89
N LYS A 64 -1.61 12.22 23.57
CA LYS A 64 -2.57 12.75 24.56
C LYS A 64 -3.47 11.68 25.17
N MET A 65 -3.76 10.61 24.43
CA MET A 65 -4.67 9.54 24.83
C MET A 65 -3.95 8.37 25.54
N PHE A 66 -2.64 8.19 25.29
CA PHE A 66 -1.85 7.02 25.71
C PHE A 66 -0.92 7.26 26.91
N SER A 67 -1.43 7.89 27.97
CA SER A 67 -0.88 7.67 29.32
C SER A 67 -1.26 6.28 29.89
N LYS A 68 -2.05 5.48 29.16
CA LYS A 68 -2.43 4.11 29.50
C LYS A 68 -2.03 3.12 28.39
N LYS A 69 -1.52 1.96 28.79
CA LYS A 69 -0.81 0.93 28.00
C LYS A 69 -1.65 0.12 26.99
N HIS A 70 -2.89 0.51 26.68
CA HIS A 70 -3.78 -0.27 25.81
C HIS A 70 -4.48 0.61 24.79
N TYR A 71 -4.55 0.11 23.55
CA TYR A 71 -5.20 0.78 22.44
C TYR A 71 -6.72 0.56 22.49
N GLU A 72 -7.46 1.67 22.40
CA GLU A 72 -8.91 1.67 22.18
C GLU A 72 -9.18 2.33 20.83
N LEU A 73 -10.03 1.71 20.02
CA LEU A 73 -10.55 2.35 18.82
C LEU A 73 -11.32 3.61 19.23
N PRO A 74 -11.38 4.63 18.36
CA PRO A 74 -12.29 5.74 18.59
C PRO A 74 -13.71 5.20 18.79
N PRO A 75 -14.56 5.84 19.61
CA PRO A 75 -15.92 5.38 19.86
C PRO A 75 -16.70 5.07 18.57
N ASP A 76 -16.53 5.90 17.55
CA ASP A 76 -17.15 5.77 16.23
C ASP A 76 -16.69 4.52 15.44
N TYR A 77 -15.65 3.82 15.88
CA TYR A 77 -15.13 2.58 15.26
C TYR A 77 -15.14 1.39 16.22
N GLU A 78 -15.75 1.53 17.40
CA GLU A 78 -15.80 0.45 18.38
C GLU A 78 -16.53 -0.78 17.84
N PHE A 79 -17.51 -0.55 16.96
CA PHE A 79 -18.31 -1.61 16.34
C PHE A 79 -17.51 -2.51 15.40
N ILE A 80 -16.36 -2.05 14.87
CA ILE A 80 -15.45 -2.85 14.02
C ILE A 80 -14.23 -3.37 14.79
N ARG A 81 -14.25 -3.30 16.13
CA ARG A 81 -13.11 -3.71 16.96
C ARG A 81 -12.74 -5.15 16.73
N HIS A 82 -13.72 -6.03 16.69
CA HIS A 82 -13.48 -7.47 16.59
C HIS A 82 -12.73 -7.80 15.29
N GLU A 83 -13.16 -7.23 14.18
CA GLU A 83 -12.60 -7.44 12.86
C GLU A 83 -11.19 -6.83 12.74
N ILE A 84 -10.94 -5.66 13.36
CA ILE A 84 -9.60 -5.09 13.44
C ILE A 84 -8.65 -5.97 14.28
N GLU A 85 -9.15 -6.63 15.33
CA GLU A 85 -8.35 -7.58 16.11
C GLU A 85 -7.92 -8.81 15.28
N GLU A 86 -8.77 -9.28 14.35
CA GLU A 86 -8.40 -10.36 13.42
C GLU A 86 -7.22 -9.97 12.52
N LEU A 87 -7.15 -8.69 12.13
CA LEU A 87 -6.06 -8.18 11.29
C LEU A 87 -4.69 -8.17 12.00
N LYS A 88 -4.64 -8.29 13.34
CA LYS A 88 -3.36 -8.27 14.09
C LYS A 88 -2.43 -9.43 13.76
N THR A 89 -2.98 -10.54 13.29
CA THR A 89 -2.18 -11.70 12.84
C THR A 89 -1.22 -11.33 11.71
N PHE A 90 -1.62 -10.39 10.84
CA PHE A 90 -0.83 -9.92 9.70
C PHE A 90 0.23 -8.87 10.06
N THR A 91 0.17 -8.30 11.28
CA THR A 91 1.12 -7.32 11.81
C THR A 91 1.94 -7.87 12.98
N ALA A 92 1.86 -9.17 13.26
CA ALA A 92 2.61 -9.84 14.33
C ALA A 92 4.12 -9.51 14.40
N PRO A 93 4.86 -9.35 13.27
CA PRO A 93 6.29 -9.01 13.29
C PRO A 93 6.61 -7.66 13.96
N ILE A 94 5.66 -6.72 14.02
CA ILE A 94 5.91 -5.35 14.47
C ILE A 94 6.45 -5.24 15.90
N LYS A 95 6.05 -6.18 16.78
CA LYS A 95 6.54 -6.26 18.16
C LYS A 95 8.05 -6.56 18.20
N GLY A 96 8.55 -7.31 17.23
CA GLY A 96 9.98 -7.56 17.04
C GLY A 96 10.71 -6.30 16.57
N HIS A 97 10.18 -5.65 15.52
CA HIS A 97 10.73 -4.41 14.96
C HIS A 97 10.97 -3.32 16.01
N PHE A 98 9.98 -3.04 16.87
CA PHE A 98 10.15 -2.00 17.89
C PHE A 98 11.18 -2.34 18.98
N LYS A 99 11.52 -3.60 19.17
CA LYS A 99 12.59 -4.01 20.10
C LYS A 99 13.98 -3.80 19.52
N THR A 100 14.11 -3.88 18.19
CA THR A 100 15.38 -3.76 17.47
C THR A 100 15.60 -2.37 16.86
N LEU A 101 14.59 -1.50 16.88
CA LEU A 101 14.63 -0.19 16.24
C LEU A 101 15.63 0.76 16.91
N PRO A 102 16.62 1.31 16.18
CA PRO A 102 17.52 2.32 16.73
C PRO A 102 16.79 3.61 17.11
N TYR A 103 17.19 4.25 18.23
CA TYR A 103 16.61 5.50 18.73
C TYR A 103 16.51 6.62 17.67
N SER A 104 17.51 6.73 16.79
CA SER A 104 17.54 7.72 15.71
C SER A 104 16.40 7.55 14.70
N LYS A 105 15.89 6.33 14.51
CA LYS A 105 14.82 6.03 13.55
C LYS A 105 13.41 6.28 14.10
N TYR A 106 13.23 6.53 15.40
CA TYR A 106 11.91 6.82 15.97
C TYR A 106 11.29 8.13 15.43
N PHE A 107 12.12 9.08 15.01
CA PHE A 107 11.67 10.33 14.38
C PHE A 107 11.19 10.15 12.93
N ASN A 108 11.45 8.99 12.32
CA ASN A 108 10.93 8.67 11.00
C ASN A 108 9.52 8.11 11.15
N ASN A 109 8.51 8.94 10.90
CA ASN A 109 7.08 8.59 11.02
C ASN A 109 6.67 7.34 10.23
N THR A 110 7.38 7.00 9.15
CA THR A 110 7.13 5.77 8.42
C THR A 110 7.65 4.56 9.18
N ILE A 111 8.90 4.61 9.65
CA ILE A 111 9.53 3.47 10.34
C ILE A 111 8.92 3.27 11.73
N SER A 112 8.47 4.33 12.39
CA SER A 112 7.81 4.28 13.69
C SER A 112 6.29 4.09 13.63
N THR A 113 5.75 3.67 12.49
CA THR A 113 4.32 3.33 12.34
C THR A 113 3.94 2.24 13.34
N LEU A 114 2.90 2.48 14.13
CA LEU A 114 2.36 1.58 15.15
C LEU A 114 1.40 0.54 14.53
N GLU A 115 1.18 -0.58 15.23
CA GLU A 115 0.38 -1.73 14.75
C GLU A 115 -0.99 -1.30 14.23
N TYR A 116 -1.77 -0.60 15.06
CA TYR A 116 -3.09 -0.12 14.67
C TYR A 116 -3.05 0.85 13.48
N GLN A 117 -1.96 1.63 13.31
CA GLN A 117 -1.87 2.56 12.18
C GLN A 117 -1.82 1.81 10.87
N TYR A 118 -1.21 0.61 10.81
CA TYR A 118 -1.25 -0.22 9.60
C TYR A 118 -2.68 -0.60 9.21
N HIS A 119 -3.52 -0.96 10.18
CA HIS A 119 -4.92 -1.32 9.93
C HIS A 119 -5.72 -0.10 9.46
N LEU A 120 -5.61 1.05 10.15
CA LEU A 120 -6.28 2.28 9.74
C LEU A 120 -5.80 2.78 8.36
N TYR A 121 -4.52 2.61 8.05
CA TYR A 121 -3.93 2.95 6.76
C TYR A 121 -4.46 2.09 5.63
N MET A 122 -4.64 0.79 5.85
CA MET A 122 -5.22 -0.10 4.85
C MET A 122 -6.70 0.16 4.63
N LEU A 123 -7.47 0.45 5.68
CA LEU A 123 -8.86 0.93 5.52
C LEU A 123 -8.92 2.23 4.73
N GLU A 124 -8.03 3.19 5.02
CA GLU A 124 -7.97 4.44 4.26
C GLU A 124 -7.61 4.19 2.78
N ILE A 125 -6.67 3.29 2.50
CA ILE A 125 -6.29 2.93 1.12
C ILE A 125 -7.50 2.35 0.38
N GLU A 126 -8.21 1.38 0.96
CA GLU A 126 -9.37 0.76 0.30
C GLU A 126 -10.52 1.74 0.09
N LEU A 127 -10.85 2.57 1.08
CA LEU A 127 -11.88 3.61 0.93
C LEU A 127 -11.48 4.66 -0.12
N THR A 128 -10.19 5.03 -0.17
CA THR A 128 -9.66 5.92 -1.22
C THR A 128 -9.77 5.27 -2.60
N ASN A 129 -9.50 3.97 -2.69
CA ASN A 129 -9.66 3.22 -3.93
C ASN A 129 -11.11 3.23 -4.39
N ILE A 130 -12.07 2.94 -3.51
CA ILE A 130 -13.51 2.96 -3.84
C ILE A 130 -13.91 4.34 -4.36
N LEU A 131 -13.52 5.40 -3.64
CA LEU A 131 -13.84 6.77 -4.01
C LEU A 131 -13.27 7.17 -5.39
N ASN A 132 -12.01 6.82 -5.65
CA ASN A 132 -11.26 7.34 -6.80
C ASN A 132 -11.23 6.38 -8.01
N LYS A 133 -11.68 5.13 -7.86
CA LYS A 133 -11.52 4.10 -8.90
C LYS A 133 -12.12 4.53 -10.23
N GLU A 134 -13.36 5.02 -10.23
CA GLU A 134 -14.02 5.43 -11.48
C GLU A 134 -13.30 6.57 -12.18
N ASP A 135 -12.91 7.61 -11.43
CA ASP A 135 -12.20 8.77 -11.98
C ASP A 135 -10.80 8.38 -12.47
N PHE A 136 -10.13 7.48 -11.76
CA PHE A 136 -8.85 6.92 -12.18
C PHE A 136 -9.01 6.19 -13.52
N LEU A 137 -10.02 5.31 -13.66
CA LEU A 137 -10.27 4.57 -14.90
C LEU A 137 -10.63 5.50 -16.06
N LYS A 138 -11.41 6.56 -15.80
CA LYS A 138 -11.79 7.60 -16.78
C LYS A 138 -10.67 8.60 -17.11
N SER A 139 -9.57 8.60 -16.36
CA SER A 139 -8.44 9.51 -16.60
C SER A 139 -7.83 9.29 -18.00
N GLU A 140 -7.55 10.41 -18.69
CA GLU A 140 -7.02 10.42 -20.06
C GLU A 140 -5.63 9.77 -20.12
N HIS A 141 -4.80 10.12 -19.15
CA HIS A 141 -3.49 9.53 -18.96
C HIS A 141 -3.47 8.78 -17.63
N LYS A 142 -2.92 7.57 -17.63
CA LYS A 142 -2.75 6.76 -16.42
C LYS A 142 -1.30 6.34 -16.29
N ILE A 143 -0.75 6.57 -15.11
CA ILE A 143 0.60 6.13 -14.75
C ILE A 143 0.56 5.25 -13.50
N ALA A 144 1.51 4.34 -13.39
CA ALA A 144 1.72 3.57 -12.17
C ALA A 144 3.13 3.81 -11.62
N LEU A 145 3.23 3.98 -10.30
CA LEU A 145 4.49 4.17 -9.59
C LEU A 145 4.84 2.89 -8.86
N LEU A 146 5.71 2.08 -9.48
CA LEU A 146 6.19 0.82 -8.94
C LEU A 146 7.39 1.08 -8.03
N PRO A 147 7.50 0.44 -6.86
CA PRO A 147 8.59 0.74 -5.95
C PRO A 147 9.86 0.03 -6.42
N HIS A 148 10.97 0.76 -6.48
CA HIS A 148 12.27 0.23 -6.92
C HIS A 148 12.79 -0.94 -6.08
N CYS A 149 12.30 -1.07 -4.84
CA CYS A 149 12.63 -2.16 -3.95
C CYS A 149 12.00 -3.51 -4.35
N MET A 150 11.02 -3.51 -5.26
CA MET A 150 10.39 -4.74 -5.77
C MET A 150 11.20 -5.40 -6.90
N ARG A 151 12.35 -4.82 -7.28
CA ARG A 151 13.29 -5.47 -8.18
C ARG A 151 13.84 -6.72 -7.51
N GLU A 152 13.64 -7.87 -8.16
CA GLU A 152 14.10 -9.18 -7.66
C GLU A 152 15.60 -9.19 -7.34
N ASN A 153 16.41 -8.58 -8.21
CA ASN A 153 17.81 -8.29 -7.96
C ASN A 153 18.11 -6.92 -8.58
N ILE A 154 18.53 -5.96 -7.75
CA ILE A 154 18.76 -4.58 -8.17
C ILE A 154 19.94 -4.47 -9.15
N GLU A 155 21.01 -5.22 -8.91
CA GLU A 155 22.25 -5.17 -9.71
C GLU A 155 22.08 -5.81 -11.08
N LEU A 156 21.31 -6.90 -11.16
CA LEU A 156 21.05 -7.60 -12.42
C LEU A 156 19.87 -6.98 -13.21
N CYS A 157 19.16 -6.00 -12.63
CA CYS A 157 18.00 -5.41 -13.27
C CYS A 157 18.40 -4.56 -14.47
N LYS A 158 17.89 -4.90 -15.66
CA LYS A 158 18.11 -4.12 -16.90
C LYS A 158 17.15 -2.94 -17.07
N ALA A 159 16.53 -2.45 -15.99
CA ALA A 159 15.68 -1.27 -16.09
C ALA A 159 16.48 -0.09 -16.62
N LYS A 160 15.87 0.74 -17.48
CA LYS A 160 16.56 1.85 -18.14
C LYS A 160 15.74 3.13 -18.00
N SER A 161 16.43 4.23 -17.69
CA SER A 161 15.82 5.56 -17.71
C SER A 161 15.28 5.89 -19.11
N ASN A 162 14.11 6.53 -19.16
CA ASN A 162 13.53 7.10 -20.37
C ASN A 162 13.61 8.64 -20.39
N GLY A 163 14.38 9.25 -19.48
CA GLY A 163 14.43 10.70 -19.28
C GLY A 163 13.42 11.22 -18.25
N THR A 164 12.32 10.50 -18.00
CA THR A 164 11.36 10.81 -16.93
C THR A 164 11.64 9.98 -15.67
N ASP A 165 11.65 8.65 -15.81
CA ASP A 165 12.05 7.69 -14.76
C ASP A 165 12.49 6.37 -15.41
N TYR A 166 12.60 5.29 -14.63
CA TYR A 166 13.01 3.99 -15.14
C TYR A 166 11.84 3.15 -15.65
N LEU A 167 12.03 2.54 -16.81
CA LEU A 167 11.10 1.57 -17.39
C LEU A 167 11.66 0.15 -17.26
N CYS A 168 10.79 -0.80 -16.93
CA CYS A 168 11.14 -2.22 -16.96
C CYS A 168 11.51 -2.65 -18.39
N LYS A 169 12.61 -3.41 -18.53
CA LYS A 169 13.01 -4.02 -19.80
C LYS A 169 12.72 -5.52 -19.88
N HIS A 170 11.87 -6.02 -18.98
CA HIS A 170 11.40 -7.41 -18.96
C HIS A 170 12.53 -8.46 -19.01
N CYS A 171 13.64 -8.18 -18.33
CA CYS A 171 14.83 -9.03 -18.38
C CYS A 171 14.62 -10.44 -17.81
N LYS A 172 13.60 -10.64 -16.97
CA LYS A 172 13.21 -11.92 -16.41
C LYS A 172 11.68 -12.00 -16.26
N LYS A 173 11.07 -13.07 -16.79
CA LYS A 173 9.60 -13.28 -16.73
C LYS A 173 9.06 -13.52 -15.32
N SER A 174 9.87 -14.11 -14.43
CA SER A 174 9.49 -14.37 -13.04
C SER A 174 9.52 -13.14 -12.13
N CYS A 175 10.08 -12.02 -12.59
CA CYS A 175 10.18 -10.81 -11.79
C CYS A 175 8.80 -10.12 -11.68
N TYR A 176 8.35 -9.84 -10.45
CA TYR A 176 7.04 -9.21 -10.21
C TYR A 176 6.90 -7.84 -10.90
N ILE A 177 7.96 -7.03 -10.97
CA ILE A 177 7.92 -5.77 -11.74
C ILE A 177 7.60 -6.03 -13.21
N SER A 178 8.19 -7.09 -13.81
CA SER A 178 7.93 -7.42 -15.21
C SER A 178 6.49 -7.86 -15.43
N GLN A 179 5.95 -8.71 -14.54
CA GLN A 179 4.58 -9.20 -14.61
C GLN A 179 3.57 -8.06 -14.46
N ILE A 180 3.73 -7.23 -13.42
CA ILE A 180 2.89 -6.06 -13.18
C ILE A 180 2.99 -5.07 -14.36
N SER A 181 4.19 -4.77 -14.85
CA SER A 181 4.36 -3.84 -15.97
C SER A 181 3.63 -4.33 -17.23
N VAL A 182 3.69 -5.62 -17.55
CA VAL A 182 2.93 -6.21 -18.68
C VAL A 182 1.43 -6.07 -18.46
N MET A 183 0.95 -6.35 -17.24
CA MET A 183 -0.47 -6.24 -16.91
C MET A 183 -1.00 -4.81 -17.01
N LEU A 184 -0.23 -3.84 -16.50
CA LEU A 184 -0.56 -2.41 -16.56
C LEU A 184 -0.58 -1.87 -17.99
N MET A 185 0.42 -2.24 -18.81
CA MET A 185 0.46 -1.82 -20.22
C MET A 185 -0.74 -2.33 -21.02
N LYS A 186 -1.25 -3.54 -20.73
CA LYS A 186 -2.49 -4.06 -21.35
C LYS A 186 -3.73 -3.24 -21.00
N LYS A 187 -3.67 -2.44 -19.93
CA LYS A 187 -4.74 -1.56 -19.45
C LYS A 187 -4.48 -0.08 -19.78
N ASN A 188 -3.53 0.21 -20.67
CA ASN A 188 -3.10 1.57 -21.02
C ASN A 188 -2.63 2.39 -19.79
N ILE A 189 -1.99 1.72 -18.82
CA ILE A 189 -1.36 2.36 -17.66
C ILE A 189 0.15 2.29 -17.86
N THR A 190 0.82 3.44 -17.87
CA THR A 190 2.28 3.52 -18.08
C THR A 190 3.03 3.22 -16.78
N PRO A 191 3.78 2.12 -16.67
CA PRO A 191 4.47 1.76 -15.44
C PRO A 191 5.85 2.42 -15.34
N TYR A 192 6.07 3.19 -14.28
CA TYR A 192 7.38 3.75 -13.92
C TYR A 192 7.92 3.05 -12.67
N ILE A 193 9.17 2.59 -12.72
CA ILE A 193 9.89 2.16 -11.54
C ILE A 193 10.39 3.42 -10.84
N TRP A 194 9.69 3.82 -9.77
CA TRP A 194 9.87 5.11 -9.13
C TRP A 194 11.19 5.16 -8.33
N LEU A 195 12.15 5.92 -8.86
CA LEU A 195 13.50 6.10 -8.31
C LEU A 195 13.84 7.59 -8.16
N GLU A 196 13.79 8.31 -9.27
CA GLU A 196 14.38 9.65 -9.39
C GLU A 196 13.32 10.72 -9.70
N ALA A 197 12.20 10.34 -10.31
CA ALA A 197 11.25 11.32 -10.79
C ALA A 197 10.55 12.04 -9.64
N GLU A 198 10.52 13.36 -9.71
CA GLU A 198 9.58 14.12 -8.90
C GLU A 198 8.17 13.86 -9.41
N LEU A 199 7.22 13.67 -8.50
CA LEU A 199 5.83 13.42 -8.85
C LEU A 199 5.27 14.48 -9.83
N ASN A 200 5.67 15.73 -9.67
CA ASN A 200 5.24 16.83 -10.54
C ASN A 200 5.77 16.72 -11.99
N LYS A 201 6.88 15.98 -12.24
CA LYS A 201 7.42 15.73 -13.58
C LYS A 201 6.69 14.59 -14.29
N LEU A 202 6.07 13.69 -13.52
CA LEU A 202 5.32 12.54 -14.01
C LEU A 202 3.86 12.89 -14.33
N ILE A 203 3.34 13.94 -13.69
CA ILE A 203 2.00 14.45 -13.90
C ILE A 203 2.06 15.47 -15.02
N SER A 204 1.58 15.10 -16.21
CA SER A 204 1.53 16.00 -17.37
C SER A 204 0.47 17.08 -17.23
N ASP A 205 -0.62 16.79 -16.48
CA ASP A 205 -1.81 17.62 -16.38
C ASP A 205 -2.73 17.16 -15.22
N LYS A 206 -3.85 17.86 -15.01
CA LYS A 206 -4.89 17.48 -14.03
C LYS A 206 -5.73 16.26 -14.44
N HIS A 207 -5.51 15.71 -15.65
CA HIS A 207 -6.23 14.55 -16.18
C HIS A 207 -5.43 13.25 -16.04
N THR A 208 -4.27 13.31 -15.37
CA THR A 208 -3.42 12.15 -15.08
C THR A 208 -3.89 11.43 -13.82
N GLY A 209 -4.37 10.19 -13.99
CA GLY A 209 -4.66 9.26 -12.90
C GLY A 209 -3.42 8.49 -12.45
N ILE A 210 -3.23 8.35 -11.13
CA ILE A 210 -2.06 7.69 -10.55
C ILE A 210 -2.45 6.38 -9.86
N LEU A 211 -1.73 5.31 -10.18
CA LEU A 211 -1.72 4.07 -9.42
C LEU A 211 -0.43 3.98 -8.59
N GLY A 212 -0.54 4.08 -7.28
CA GLY A 212 0.59 3.90 -6.37
C GLY A 212 0.78 2.44 -5.95
N ILE A 213 2.02 1.95 -5.99
CA ILE A 213 2.39 0.66 -5.39
C ILE A 213 3.53 0.89 -4.40
N ALA A 214 3.31 0.61 -3.11
CA ALA A 214 4.30 0.82 -2.06
C ALA A 214 3.96 0.01 -0.80
N CYS A 215 4.84 0.00 0.21
CA CYS A 215 4.45 -0.51 1.52
C CYS A 215 3.41 0.41 2.17
N ILE A 216 2.62 -0.15 3.09
CA ILE A 216 1.40 0.48 3.64
C ILE A 216 1.61 1.94 4.05
N PRO A 217 2.59 2.31 4.91
CA PRO A 217 2.72 3.70 5.36
C PRO A 217 3.08 4.66 4.22
N GLU A 218 4.03 4.27 3.37
CA GLU A 218 4.44 5.06 2.20
C GLU A 218 3.28 5.27 1.22
N LEU A 219 2.48 4.22 0.98
CA LEU A 219 1.34 4.30 0.08
C LEU A 219 0.30 5.29 0.60
N THR A 220 -0.10 5.15 1.87
CA THR A 220 -1.06 6.07 2.49
C THR A 220 -0.56 7.51 2.45
N MET A 221 0.73 7.74 2.74
CA MET A 221 1.29 9.09 2.63
C MET A 221 1.34 9.61 1.19
N GLY A 222 1.51 8.72 0.20
CA GLY A 222 1.44 9.04 -1.23
C GLY A 222 0.03 9.47 -1.64
N LEU A 223 -0.98 8.67 -1.31
CA LEU A 223 -2.39 8.94 -1.60
C LEU A 223 -2.85 10.26 -0.95
N ARG A 224 -2.53 10.48 0.33
CA ARG A 224 -2.82 11.76 1.02
C ARG A 224 -2.17 12.98 0.35
N ARG A 225 -0.98 12.82 -0.26
CA ARG A 225 -0.32 13.91 -1.00
C ARG A 225 -1.02 14.19 -2.32
N CYS A 226 -1.49 13.15 -3.02
CA CYS A 226 -2.26 13.28 -4.25
C CYS A 226 -3.59 13.99 -3.98
N ASP A 227 -4.31 13.55 -2.95
CA ASP A 227 -5.58 14.14 -2.51
C ASP A 227 -5.44 15.63 -2.17
N LYS A 228 -4.42 16.02 -1.39
CA LYS A 228 -4.13 17.44 -1.08
C LYS A 228 -3.87 18.31 -2.31
N LYS A 229 -3.43 17.71 -3.42
CA LYS A 229 -3.15 18.39 -4.68
C LYS A 229 -4.31 18.27 -5.68
N GLY A 230 -5.40 17.59 -5.30
CA GLY A 230 -6.52 17.30 -6.20
C GLY A 230 -6.15 16.36 -7.35
N ILE A 231 -5.19 15.46 -7.13
CA ILE A 231 -4.78 14.46 -8.13
C ILE A 231 -5.50 13.14 -7.82
N THR A 232 -6.22 12.62 -8.81
CA THR A 232 -6.88 11.32 -8.71
C THR A 232 -5.86 10.20 -8.57
N ALA A 233 -5.92 9.50 -7.45
CA ALA A 233 -4.99 8.41 -7.16
C ALA A 233 -5.67 7.22 -6.49
N VAL A 234 -5.29 6.03 -6.93
CA VAL A 234 -5.60 4.74 -6.31
C VAL A 234 -4.29 4.03 -5.95
N GLY A 235 -4.35 2.97 -5.16
CA GLY A 235 -3.14 2.26 -4.79
C GLY A 235 -3.34 0.86 -4.26
N ILE A 236 -2.30 0.03 -4.39
CA ILE A 236 -2.23 -1.30 -3.78
C ILE A 236 -0.95 -1.44 -2.98
N SER A 237 -1.06 -2.03 -1.79
CA SER A 237 0.10 -2.24 -0.92
C SER A 237 0.95 -3.42 -1.38
N LEU A 238 2.23 -3.37 -1.05
CA LEU A 238 3.11 -4.54 -1.13
C LEU A 238 2.66 -5.58 -0.11
N ASN A 239 2.79 -6.87 -0.43
CA ASN A 239 2.44 -7.99 0.44
C ASN A 239 3.28 -8.03 1.74
N ALA A 240 4.49 -7.49 1.70
CA ALA A 240 5.38 -7.39 2.86
C ALA A 240 6.40 -6.25 2.69
N ASN A 241 6.76 -5.58 3.80
CA ASN A 241 7.78 -4.54 3.81
C ASN A 241 9.19 -5.11 4.02
N ARG A 242 9.91 -5.30 2.92
CA ARG A 242 11.17 -6.07 2.89
C ARG A 242 12.35 -5.31 2.26
N CYS A 243 12.29 -3.98 2.21
CA CYS A 243 13.35 -3.16 1.62
C CYS A 243 14.38 -2.68 2.65
N ARG A 244 15.48 -2.06 2.17
CA ARG A 244 16.59 -1.56 3.00
C ARG A 244 16.15 -0.67 4.17
N ARG A 245 15.07 0.10 3.99
CA ARG A 245 14.49 0.95 5.06
C ARG A 245 14.09 0.13 6.29
N TRP A 246 13.54 -1.05 6.04
CA TRP A 246 12.97 -1.98 7.01
C TRP A 246 13.99 -3.02 7.47
N MET A 247 14.58 -3.78 6.54
CA MET A 247 15.41 -4.96 6.85
C MET A 247 16.93 -4.73 6.70
N GLY A 248 17.37 -3.50 6.41
CA GLY A 248 18.79 -3.19 6.17
C GLY A 248 19.32 -3.59 4.79
N ASP A 249 18.62 -4.46 4.06
CA ASP A 249 18.89 -4.81 2.66
C ASP A 249 17.59 -4.98 1.84
N PHE A 250 17.71 -5.22 0.54
CA PHE A 250 16.58 -5.48 -0.35
C PHE A 250 16.30 -6.97 -0.47
N TYR A 251 15.13 -7.38 0.01
CA TYR A 251 14.61 -8.71 -0.22
C TYR A 251 13.38 -8.66 -1.14
N PRO A 252 13.16 -9.70 -1.97
CA PRO A 252 11.99 -9.78 -2.84
C PRO A 252 10.68 -9.64 -2.07
N THR A 253 9.72 -8.98 -2.70
CA THR A 253 8.33 -8.84 -2.26
C THR A 253 7.45 -8.72 -3.51
N SER A 254 6.14 -8.81 -3.31
CA SER A 254 5.13 -8.85 -4.37
C SER A 254 3.93 -7.97 -4.01
N VAL A 255 2.95 -7.93 -4.90
CA VAL A 255 1.59 -7.45 -4.63
C VAL A 255 0.62 -8.59 -4.94
N ASP A 256 -0.58 -8.52 -4.39
CA ASP A 256 -1.68 -9.34 -4.85
C ASP A 256 -2.11 -8.90 -6.26
N LEU A 257 -1.79 -9.74 -7.26
CA LEU A 257 -2.08 -9.48 -8.67
C LEU A 257 -3.58 -9.55 -8.98
N GLU A 258 -4.36 -10.34 -8.24
CA GLU A 258 -5.80 -10.42 -8.46
C GLU A 258 -6.48 -9.15 -7.96
N GLN A 259 -6.08 -8.66 -6.78
CA GLN A 259 -6.57 -7.38 -6.26
C GLN A 259 -6.11 -6.22 -7.13
N LEU A 260 -4.87 -6.26 -7.65
CA LEU A 260 -4.40 -5.27 -8.59
C LEU A 260 -5.21 -5.29 -9.89
N GLU A 261 -5.50 -6.47 -10.44
CA GLU A 261 -6.33 -6.62 -11.64
C GLU A 261 -7.75 -6.10 -11.41
N LYS A 262 -8.36 -6.39 -10.26
CA LYS A 262 -9.67 -5.84 -9.84
C LYS A 262 -9.64 -4.32 -9.73
N LEU A 263 -8.55 -3.73 -9.25
CA LEU A 263 -8.43 -2.27 -9.08
C LEU A 263 -8.34 -1.53 -10.42
N ILE A 264 -7.68 -2.13 -11.42
CA ILE A 264 -7.42 -1.51 -12.73
C ILE A 264 -8.38 -1.98 -13.85
N SER A 265 -9.41 -2.73 -13.49
CA SER A 265 -10.45 -3.23 -14.41
C SER A 265 -11.78 -2.55 -14.18
#